data_AF-A0A7S1MTD8-F1
#
_entry.id   AF-A0A7S1MTD8-F1
#
_cell.length_a   1.000
_cell.length_b   1.000
_cell.length_c   1.000
_cell.angle_alpha   90.00
_cell.angle_beta   90.00
_cell.angle_gamma   90.00
#
_symmetry.space_group_name_H-M   'P 1'
#
loop_
_entity.id
_entity.type
_entity.pdbx_description
1 polymer ?
#
loop_
_entity_poly.entity_id
_entity_poly.type
_entity_poly.pdbx_seq_one_letter_code
_entity_poly.pdbx_strand_id
1 'polypeptide(L)'
;VGAKKIGRAAKMSAIRTAMRMGLKVPEKYLAKGEVSPTVLRVTVHDGRNLPAKDDNGLSDPYLVLSYAESAEVKTDIRKMSLTPQWNQEFDLPVWSDSAFFKGIGEFALDVKCWDWNEGEQEHSFMGASQVEVGHLTIDGEQDTR
;
A
#
# COMPACT_ATOMS: atom_id res chain seq x y z
N VAL A 1 -12.33 41.36 4.10
CA VAL A 1 -12.96 40.03 3.90
C VAL A 1 -12.05 39.00 4.55
N GLY A 2 -12.44 38.47 5.72
CA GLY A 2 -11.55 37.74 6.63
C GLY A 2 -11.42 36.27 6.30
N ALA A 3 -10.18 35.78 6.15
CA ALA A 3 -9.88 34.36 6.06
C ALA A 3 -10.31 33.66 7.37
N LYS A 4 -11.23 32.70 7.25
CA LYS A 4 -11.78 31.93 8.37
C LYS A 4 -10.67 31.00 8.89
N LYS A 5 -10.03 31.36 10.01
CA LYS A 5 -9.03 30.52 10.69
C LYS A 5 -9.70 29.21 11.13
N ILE A 6 -9.42 28.13 10.41
CA ILE A 6 -9.78 26.76 10.80
C ILE A 6 -9.04 26.44 12.10
N GLY A 7 -9.79 26.29 13.20
CA GLY A 7 -9.25 26.13 14.55
C GLY A 7 -8.46 24.84 14.72
N ARG A 8 -7.41 24.88 15.55
CA ARG A 8 -6.54 23.75 15.95
C ARG A 8 -7.28 22.43 16.27
N ALA A 9 -8.54 22.51 16.73
CA ALA A 9 -9.36 21.34 17.08
C ALA A 9 -9.75 20.46 15.88
N ALA A 10 -9.99 21.04 14.70
CA ALA A 10 -10.32 20.26 13.50
C ALA A 10 -9.10 19.55 12.89
N LYS A 11 -7.89 20.06 13.17
CA LYS A 11 -6.64 19.56 12.58
C LYS A 11 -6.19 18.22 13.20
N MET A 12 -6.50 18.01 14.48
CA MET A 12 -6.26 16.74 15.20
C MET A 12 -7.34 15.67 14.98
N SER A 13 -8.48 15.97 14.37
CA SER A 13 -9.60 15.03 14.28
C SER A 13 -9.32 13.89 13.29
N ALA A 14 -8.60 14.14 12.20
CA ALA A 14 -8.26 13.13 11.20
C ALA A 14 -7.31 12.05 11.77
N ILE A 15 -6.22 12.46 12.43
CA ILE A 15 -5.27 11.56 13.09
C ILE A 15 -5.98 10.69 14.13
N ARG A 16 -6.78 11.30 15.01
CA ARG A 16 -7.53 10.56 16.05
C ARG A 16 -8.54 9.58 15.44
N THR A 17 -9.18 9.96 14.32
CA THR A 17 -10.14 9.11 13.63
C THR A 17 -9.45 7.89 13.02
N ALA A 18 -8.31 8.10 12.37
CA ALA A 18 -7.50 7.02 11.81
C ALA A 18 -6.96 6.06 12.87
N MET A 19 -6.47 6.58 14.01
CA MET A 19 -6.07 5.75 15.14
C MET A 19 -7.24 4.92 15.68
N ARG A 20 -8.45 5.49 15.76
CA ARG A 20 -9.67 4.76 16.14
C ARG A 20 -10.04 3.66 15.13
N MET A 21 -9.70 3.84 13.86
CA MET A 21 -9.83 2.83 12.80
C MET A 21 -8.68 1.81 12.79
N GLY A 22 -7.75 1.87 13.75
CA GLY A 22 -6.62 0.94 13.86
C GLY A 22 -5.47 1.21 12.89
N LEU A 23 -5.52 2.33 12.14
CA LEU A 23 -4.46 2.70 11.23
C LEU A 23 -3.24 3.18 12.00
N LYS A 24 -2.06 2.63 11.67
CA LYS A 24 -0.78 3.14 12.18
C LYS A 24 -0.47 4.46 11.47
N VAL A 25 -0.35 5.52 12.27
CA VAL A 25 0.06 6.85 11.80
C VAL A 25 1.53 7.05 12.15
N PRO A 26 2.43 7.29 11.19
CA PRO A 26 3.84 7.54 11.47
C PRO A 26 4.04 8.78 12.37
N GLU A 27 4.98 8.70 13.30
CA GLU A 27 5.20 9.73 14.35
C GLU A 27 5.47 11.12 13.76
N LYS A 28 6.19 11.19 12.64
CA LYS A 28 6.48 12.44 11.91
C LYS A 28 5.22 13.22 11.50
N TYR A 29 4.08 12.54 11.32
CA TYR A 29 2.80 13.17 11.00
C TYR A 29 1.99 13.55 12.25
N LEU A 30 2.25 12.93 13.40
CA LEU A 30 1.63 13.28 14.68
C LEU A 30 2.03 14.67 15.15
N ALA A 31 3.31 15.03 14.96
CA ALA A 31 3.86 16.30 15.40
C ALA A 31 3.42 17.49 14.52
N LYS A 32 3.13 17.26 13.23
CA LYS A 32 2.78 18.32 12.27
C LYS A 32 1.34 18.81 12.40
N GLY A 33 0.43 17.99 12.93
CA GLY A 33 -0.95 18.37 13.22
C GLY A 33 -1.84 18.66 12.01
N GLU A 34 -1.31 18.68 10.78
CA GLU A 34 -2.05 18.78 9.51
C GLU A 34 -1.71 17.58 8.61
N VAL A 35 -2.55 16.55 8.64
CA VAL A 35 -2.48 15.44 7.69
C VAL A 35 -3.88 15.02 7.25
N SER A 36 -4.02 14.81 5.95
CA SER A 36 -5.19 14.20 5.34
C SER A 36 -4.84 12.74 4.99
N PRO A 37 -5.50 11.75 5.60
CA PRO A 37 -5.35 10.37 5.13
C PRO A 37 -5.89 10.28 3.70
N THR A 38 -5.05 9.78 2.80
CA THR A 38 -5.44 9.41 1.42
C THR A 38 -5.39 7.89 1.33
N VAL A 39 -6.11 7.30 0.38
CA VAL A 39 -6.07 5.86 0.13
C VAL A 39 -5.38 5.62 -1.22
N LEU A 40 -4.34 4.79 -1.21
CA LEU A 40 -3.79 4.20 -2.42
C LEU A 40 -4.50 2.88 -2.66
N ARG A 41 -5.31 2.84 -3.72
CA ARG A 41 -5.98 1.62 -4.17
C ARG A 41 -5.08 0.85 -5.11
N VAL A 42 -4.82 -0.41 -4.78
CA VAL A 42 -3.96 -1.31 -5.56
C VAL A 42 -4.79 -2.51 -6.00
N THR A 43 -4.88 -2.75 -7.31
CA THR A 43 -5.44 -3.98 -7.85
C THR A 43 -4.31 -4.90 -8.32
N VAL A 44 -4.24 -6.09 -7.74
CA VAL A 44 -3.34 -7.16 -8.18
C VAL A 44 -4.10 -8.08 -9.12
N HIS A 45 -3.69 -8.09 -10.39
CA HIS A 45 -4.32 -8.92 -11.43
C HIS A 45 -3.73 -10.34 -11.45
N ASP A 46 -2.55 -10.51 -12.05
CA ASP A 46 -1.94 -11.80 -12.32
C ASP A 46 -0.40 -11.76 -12.24
N GLY A 47 0.19 -12.94 -12.09
CA GLY A 47 1.62 -13.19 -12.23
C GLY A 47 1.89 -14.11 -13.41
N ARG A 48 3.08 -14.04 -14.00
CA ARG A 48 3.45 -14.87 -15.16
C ARG A 48 4.88 -15.35 -15.05
N ASN A 49 5.12 -16.57 -15.54
CA ASN A 49 6.45 -17.19 -15.60
C ASN A 49 7.17 -17.18 -14.26
N LEU A 50 6.45 -17.47 -13.17
CA LEU A 50 7.06 -17.55 -11.85
C LEU A 50 8.00 -18.78 -11.76
N PRO A 51 9.09 -18.69 -10.98
CA PRO A 51 9.94 -19.84 -10.72
C PRO A 51 9.18 -21.00 -10.08
N ALA A 52 9.41 -22.23 -10.54
CA ALA A 52 9.01 -23.42 -9.81
C ALA A 52 9.93 -23.60 -8.61
N LYS A 53 9.36 -23.59 -7.41
CA LYS A 53 10.12 -23.75 -6.16
C LYS A 53 9.81 -25.06 -5.45
N ASP A 54 8.66 -25.66 -5.71
CA ASP A 54 8.27 -26.95 -5.15
C ASP A 54 8.71 -28.12 -6.03
N ASP A 55 8.85 -29.30 -5.42
CA ASP A 55 9.26 -30.55 -6.09
C ASP A 55 8.28 -31.00 -7.20
N ASN A 56 7.02 -30.54 -7.14
CA ASN A 56 6.01 -30.82 -8.15
C ASN A 56 6.23 -30.02 -9.46
N GLY A 57 7.24 -29.15 -9.52
CA GLY A 57 7.54 -28.28 -10.66
C GLY A 57 6.62 -27.05 -10.75
N LEU A 58 5.90 -26.72 -9.68
CA LEU A 58 5.00 -25.58 -9.55
C LEU A 58 5.37 -24.78 -8.27
N SER A 59 4.49 -23.85 -7.91
CA SER A 59 4.57 -23.04 -6.69
C SER A 59 3.16 -22.69 -6.22
N ASP A 60 3.03 -22.28 -4.97
CA ASP A 60 1.86 -21.70 -4.31
C ASP A 60 2.04 -20.18 -4.06
N PRO A 61 2.13 -19.34 -5.11
CA PRO A 61 2.52 -17.95 -4.96
C PRO A 61 1.48 -17.06 -4.27
N TYR A 62 1.97 -16.12 -3.46
CA TYR A 62 1.25 -14.95 -2.96
C TYR A 62 2.13 -13.70 -2.98
N LEU A 63 1.49 -12.53 -3.04
CA LEU A 63 2.18 -11.25 -2.94
C LEU A 63 1.98 -10.63 -1.56
N VAL A 64 3.03 -9.93 -1.10
CA VAL A 64 2.99 -9.03 0.03
C VAL A 64 3.21 -7.62 -0.51
N LEU A 65 2.29 -6.70 -0.20
CA LEU A 65 2.33 -5.31 -0.61
C LEU A 65 2.52 -4.42 0.61
N SER A 66 3.38 -3.41 0.51
CA SER A 66 3.54 -2.37 1.52
C SER A 66 3.87 -1.04 0.89
N TYR A 67 3.38 0.04 1.51
CA TYR A 67 3.71 1.40 1.10
C TYR A 67 4.30 2.17 2.28
N ALA A 68 5.58 2.52 2.18
CA ALA A 68 6.31 3.20 3.24
C ALA A 68 6.16 2.49 4.61
N GLU A 69 5.62 3.19 5.61
CA GLU A 69 5.40 2.68 6.97
C GLU A 69 3.98 2.11 7.17
N SER A 70 3.24 1.84 6.08
CA SER A 70 1.93 1.20 6.15
C SER A 70 2.05 -0.25 6.63
N ALA A 71 0.93 -0.80 7.12
CA ALA A 71 0.84 -2.24 7.33
C ALA A 71 1.00 -2.98 5.99
N GLU A 72 1.60 -4.17 6.05
CA GLU A 72 1.62 -5.10 4.92
C GLU A 72 0.22 -5.68 4.68
N VAL A 73 -0.16 -5.79 3.42
CA VAL A 73 -1.33 -6.57 2.98
C VAL A 73 -0.85 -7.72 2.11
N LYS A 74 -1.62 -8.80 2.08
CA LYS A 74 -1.24 -10.03 1.36
C LYS A 74 -2.37 -10.47 0.45
N THR A 75 -2.01 -10.99 -0.72
CA THR A 75 -2.98 -11.69 -1.57
C THR A 75 -3.30 -13.06 -1.01
N ASP A 76 -4.37 -13.68 -1.52
CA ASP A 76 -4.56 -15.11 -1.35
C ASP A 76 -3.39 -15.90 -1.95
N ILE A 77 -3.14 -17.06 -1.37
CA ILE A 77 -2.22 -18.07 -1.89
C ILE A 77 -2.90 -18.77 -3.07
N ARG A 78 -2.24 -18.80 -4.22
CA ARG A 78 -2.74 -19.51 -5.40
C ARG A 78 -1.98 -20.82 -5.57
N LYS A 79 -2.64 -21.94 -5.34
CA LYS A 79 -2.01 -23.26 -5.36
C LYS A 79 -1.51 -23.70 -6.73
N MET A 80 -0.35 -24.35 -6.75
CA MET A 80 0.18 -25.12 -7.87
C MET A 80 0.14 -24.35 -9.21
N SER A 81 0.65 -23.12 -9.22
CA SER A 81 0.58 -22.23 -10.38
C SER A 81 1.82 -21.36 -10.55
N LEU A 82 2.35 -21.36 -11.78
CA LEU A 82 3.40 -20.42 -12.21
C LEU A 82 2.82 -19.20 -12.96
N THR A 83 1.50 -19.16 -13.12
CA THR A 83 0.73 -18.06 -13.74
C THR A 83 -0.51 -17.74 -12.90
N PRO A 84 -0.36 -17.35 -11.63
CA PRO A 84 -1.47 -17.15 -10.72
C PRO A 84 -2.33 -15.95 -11.15
N GLN A 85 -3.64 -16.05 -10.93
CA GLN A 85 -4.57 -14.92 -11.04
C GLN A 85 -5.10 -14.59 -9.65
N TRP A 86 -4.77 -13.41 -9.12
CA TRP A 86 -5.27 -12.98 -7.81
C TRP A 86 -6.59 -12.23 -7.96
N ASN A 87 -6.63 -11.23 -8.83
CA ASN A 87 -7.78 -10.32 -9.02
C ASN A 87 -8.28 -9.74 -7.69
N GLN A 88 -7.37 -9.19 -6.90
CA GLN A 88 -7.65 -8.66 -5.57
C GLN A 88 -7.33 -7.17 -5.46
N GLU A 89 -8.18 -6.45 -4.75
CA GLU A 89 -8.04 -5.03 -4.51
C GLU A 89 -7.69 -4.76 -3.04
N PHE A 90 -6.77 -3.84 -2.81
CA PHE A 90 -6.33 -3.40 -1.49
C PHE A 90 -6.37 -1.88 -1.39
N ASP A 91 -6.86 -1.38 -0.26
CA ASP A 91 -6.83 0.03 0.09
C ASP A 91 -5.74 0.26 1.14
N LEU A 92 -4.63 0.89 0.72
CA LEU A 92 -3.49 1.21 1.58
C LEU A 92 -3.59 2.66 2.09
N PRO A 93 -3.55 2.90 3.41
CA PRO A 93 -3.56 4.25 3.95
C PRO A 93 -2.24 4.97 3.64
N VAL A 94 -2.35 6.14 3.01
CA VAL A 94 -1.23 7.01 2.68
C VAL A 94 -1.29 8.27 3.55
N TRP A 95 -0.14 8.56 4.16
CA TRP A 95 0.08 9.75 4.94
C TRP A 95 0.95 10.71 4.13
N SER A 96 0.39 11.85 3.73
CA SER A 96 1.16 12.89 3.05
C SER A 96 1.02 14.23 3.76
N ASP A 97 2.07 15.04 3.62
CA ASP A 97 2.01 16.45 3.99
C ASP A 97 1.35 17.20 2.82
N SER A 98 0.04 17.41 2.93
CA SER A 98 -0.77 18.07 1.88
C SER A 98 -0.26 19.48 1.51
N ALA A 99 0.58 20.10 2.36
CA ALA A 99 1.16 21.41 2.10
C ALA A 99 2.44 21.36 1.24
N PHE A 100 3.09 20.19 1.13
CA PHE A 100 4.39 20.05 0.45
C PHE A 100 4.33 19.17 -0.80
N PHE A 101 3.43 18.20 -0.85
CA PHE A 101 3.31 17.29 -2.00
C PHE A 101 1.91 17.36 -2.61
N LYS A 102 1.86 17.63 -3.91
CA LYS A 102 0.62 17.63 -4.72
C LYS A 102 0.13 16.20 -5.05
N GLY A 103 0.80 15.17 -4.53
CA GLY A 103 0.54 13.76 -4.82
C GLY A 103 0.68 12.89 -3.57
N ILE A 104 0.70 11.57 -3.76
CA ILE A 104 0.68 10.59 -2.66
C ILE A 104 2.02 10.40 -1.93
N GLY A 105 3.07 11.14 -2.32
CA GLY A 105 4.37 11.20 -1.63
C GLY A 105 5.55 10.80 -2.52
N GLU A 106 6.73 10.58 -1.93
CA GLU A 106 7.96 10.18 -2.64
C GLU A 106 8.21 8.66 -2.61
N PHE A 107 7.38 7.90 -1.89
CA PHE A 107 7.63 6.48 -1.66
C PHE A 107 7.12 5.62 -2.82
N ALA A 108 7.73 4.45 -2.99
CA ALA A 108 7.26 3.42 -3.90
C ALA A 108 6.38 2.41 -3.16
N LEU A 109 5.50 1.74 -3.90
CA LEU A 109 4.82 0.53 -3.46
C LEU A 109 5.82 -0.63 -3.57
N ASP A 110 6.17 -1.23 -2.43
CA ASP A 110 6.95 -2.45 -2.40
C ASP A 110 6.05 -3.66 -2.67
N VAL A 111 6.49 -4.53 -3.57
CA VAL A 111 5.82 -5.76 -3.94
C VAL A 111 6.80 -6.91 -3.76
N LYS A 112 6.48 -7.87 -2.89
CA LYS A 112 7.30 -9.08 -2.67
C LYS A 112 6.49 -10.31 -3.04
N CYS A 113 7.05 -11.18 -3.87
CA CYS A 113 6.47 -12.46 -4.24
C CYS A 113 7.11 -13.57 -3.39
N TRP A 114 6.25 -14.42 -2.84
CA TRP A 114 6.62 -15.54 -2.00
C TRP A 114 5.92 -16.78 -2.48
N ASP A 115 6.58 -17.91 -2.29
CA ASP A 115 5.97 -19.22 -2.40
C ASP A 115 5.55 -19.72 -1.03
N TRP A 116 4.31 -20.17 -0.89
CA TRP A 116 3.84 -20.77 0.35
C TRP A 116 4.29 -22.23 0.43
N ASN A 117 4.99 -22.59 1.49
CA ASN A 117 5.44 -23.95 1.71
C ASN A 117 4.52 -24.63 2.74
N GLU A 118 3.85 -25.73 2.37
CA GLU A 118 2.90 -26.40 3.27
C GLU A 118 3.56 -26.97 4.52
N GLY A 119 3.11 -26.57 5.70
CA GLY A 119 3.59 -27.11 6.97
C GLY A 119 4.97 -26.59 7.39
N GLU A 120 5.53 -25.64 6.67
CA GLU A 120 6.81 -25.00 7.00
C GLU A 120 6.61 -23.65 7.71
N GLN A 121 7.58 -23.28 8.55
CA GLN A 121 7.59 -21.97 9.21
C GLN A 121 8.14 -20.86 8.31
N GLU A 122 8.97 -21.24 7.34
CA GLU A 122 9.61 -20.33 6.41
C GLU A 122 9.07 -20.58 5.00
N HIS A 123 8.74 -19.50 4.30
CA HIS A 123 8.19 -19.53 2.94
C HIS A 123 9.28 -19.12 1.96
N SER A 124 9.27 -19.67 0.75
CA SER A 124 10.35 -19.42 -0.21
C SER A 124 10.22 -18.04 -0.86
N PHE A 125 11.20 -17.17 -0.68
CA PHE A 125 11.20 -15.88 -1.38
C PHE A 125 11.44 -16.08 -2.90
N MET A 126 10.59 -15.45 -3.72
CA MET A 126 10.64 -15.58 -5.18
C MET A 126 11.17 -14.33 -5.87
N GLY A 127 10.94 -13.15 -5.31
CA GLY A 127 11.42 -11.89 -5.86
C GLY A 127 10.73 -10.66 -5.28
N ALA A 128 11.26 -9.48 -5.59
CA ALA A 128 10.67 -8.22 -5.19
C ALA A 128 10.78 -7.18 -6.31
N SER A 129 9.86 -6.23 -6.31
CA SER A 129 9.87 -5.05 -7.18
C SER A 129 9.31 -3.86 -6.43
N GLN A 130 9.66 -2.67 -6.90
CA GLN A 130 9.08 -1.41 -6.45
C GLN A 130 8.30 -0.78 -7.60
N VAL A 131 7.13 -0.23 -7.29
CA VAL A 131 6.34 0.57 -8.23
C VAL A 131 6.37 2.01 -7.74
N GLU A 132 6.96 2.91 -8.51
CA GLU A 132 6.95 4.32 -8.20
C GLU A 132 5.55 4.88 -8.36
N VAL A 133 4.95 5.33 -7.26
CA VAL A 133 3.58 5.84 -7.24
C VAL A 133 3.50 7.33 -6.89
N GLY A 134 4.64 7.99 -6.65
CA GLY A 134 4.68 9.40 -6.26
C GLY A 134 4.15 10.38 -7.32
N HIS A 135 4.11 9.96 -8.59
CA HIS A 135 3.51 10.71 -9.68
C HIS A 135 1.98 10.66 -9.67
N LEU A 136 1.36 9.76 -8.89
CA LEU A 136 -0.10 9.67 -8.80
C LEU A 136 -0.65 10.86 -8.03
N THR A 137 -1.60 11.55 -8.66
CA THR A 137 -2.40 12.62 -8.07
C THR A 137 -3.69 12.05 -7.50
N ILE A 138 -4.21 12.68 -6.45
CA ILE A 138 -5.51 12.32 -5.89
C ILE A 138 -6.58 12.72 -6.92
N ASP A 139 -7.45 11.78 -7.30
CA ASP A 139 -8.56 12.04 -8.22
C ASP A 139 -9.39 13.23 -7.70
N GLY A 140 -9.29 14.35 -8.43
CA GLY A 140 -9.80 15.64 -7.99
C GLY A 140 -9.24 16.84 -8.75
N GLU A 141 -8.12 16.68 -9.46
CA GLU A 141 -7.62 17.68 -10.40
C GLU A 141 -7.25 16.98 -11.71
N GLN A 142 -8.25 16.81 -12.58
CA GLN A 142 -7.98 16.45 -13.97
C GLN A 142 -7.09 17.55 -14.57
N ASP A 143 -5.85 17.21 -14.91
CA ASP A 143 -5.01 18.06 -15.76
C ASP A 143 -5.69 18.14 -17.13
N THR A 144 -6.52 19.15 -17.29
CA THR A 144 -7.08 19.56 -18.58
C THR A 144 -6.06 20.47 -19.23
N ARG A 145 -5.08 19.86 -19.90
CA ARG A 145 -4.23 20.54 -20.87
C ARG A 145 -4.15 19.75 -22.16
#